data_AF-A0A416ZC46-F1
#
_entry.id   AF-A0A416ZC46-F1
#
_cell.length_a   1.000
_cell.length_b   1.000
_cell.length_c   1.000
_cell.angle_alpha   90.00
_cell.angle_beta   90.00
_cell.angle_gamma   90.00
#
_symmetry.space_group_name_H-M   'P 1'
#
loop_
_entity.id
_entity.type
_entity.pdbx_description
1 polymer ?
#
loop_
_entity_poly.entity_id
_entity_poly.type
_entity_poly.pdbx_seq_one_letter_code
_entity_poly.pdbx_strand_id
1 'polypeptide(L)'
;MRVIDIENIVTNMKDDARFVLRCEEVFHDKISSAAASILMNKGQKPIVCLTGPSGSGKTTTAMRLREYLENLGVKVCMLSMDNFFLPLDQRPPEASDWESPYCVNRDLLIEDIHRLMDGELVELPVYDFKAGGVGGYKPMQGDKDAVIIAEGIHMLNPLIFDQLRSEATGVYVAPRTRIITHKDRIVRPEQLRVARRMIRDYQAAAIRCVRPSSAPRVSTAASSTTSCRTSRTRASTSTRSTTTSRASSRGI
;
A
#
# COMPACT_ATOMS: atom_id res chain seq x y z
N MET A 1 8.19 -8.46 28.78
CA MET A 1 8.53 -9.11 27.49
C MET A 1 7.67 -10.36 27.38
N ARG A 2 6.87 -10.53 26.32
CA ARG A 2 5.91 -11.65 26.20
C ARG A 2 6.65 -12.90 25.74
N VAL A 3 6.48 -13.99 26.47
CA VAL A 3 6.98 -15.32 26.10
C VAL A 3 5.78 -16.21 25.86
N ILE A 4 5.78 -16.96 24.76
CA ILE A 4 4.69 -17.85 24.37
C ILE A 4 5.26 -19.25 24.21
N ASP A 5 4.64 -20.24 24.84
CA ASP A 5 4.93 -21.64 24.58
C ASP A 5 4.33 -22.05 23.23
N ILE A 6 5.10 -22.74 22.40
CA ILE A 6 4.62 -23.28 21.12
C ILE A 6 3.45 -24.25 21.33
N GLU A 7 3.41 -24.99 22.44
CA GLU A 7 2.30 -25.91 22.76
C GLU A 7 0.98 -25.17 22.93
N ASN A 8 1.03 -23.96 23.50
CA ASN A 8 -0.14 -23.10 23.60
C ASN A 8 -0.60 -22.64 22.21
N ILE A 9 0.34 -22.35 21.30
CA ILE A 9 -0.01 -21.98 19.92
C ILE A 9 -0.66 -23.18 19.21
N VAL A 10 -0.03 -24.36 19.27
CA VAL A 10 -0.52 -25.60 18.65
C VAL A 10 -1.90 -25.98 19.18
N THR A 11 -2.10 -25.87 20.50
CA THR A 11 -3.39 -26.17 21.14
C THR A 11 -4.48 -25.20 20.70
N ASN A 12 -4.20 -23.89 20.69
CA ASN A 12 -5.18 -22.90 20.25
C ASN A 12 -5.46 -23.01 18.74
N MET A 13 -4.48 -23.41 17.94
CA MET A 13 -4.64 -23.63 16.49
C MET A 13 -5.54 -24.81 16.12
N LYS A 14 -5.97 -25.65 17.07
CA LYS A 14 -7.00 -26.67 16.82
C LYS A 14 -8.33 -26.05 16.38
N ASP A 15 -8.59 -24.81 16.79
CA ASP A 15 -9.66 -23.95 16.30
C ASP A 15 -9.01 -22.68 15.73
N ASP A 16 -8.62 -22.77 14.46
CA ASP A 16 -7.86 -21.72 13.77
C ASP A 16 -8.63 -20.39 13.71
N ALA A 17 -9.94 -20.44 13.45
CA ALA A 17 -10.82 -19.28 13.44
C ALA A 17 -10.79 -18.54 14.79
N ARG A 18 -10.97 -19.26 15.91
CA ARG A 18 -10.93 -18.66 17.26
C ARG A 18 -9.55 -18.10 17.59
N PHE A 19 -8.49 -18.82 17.20
CA PHE A 19 -7.13 -18.34 17.42
C PHE A 19 -6.86 -17.01 16.68
N VAL A 20 -7.29 -16.91 15.42
CA VAL A 20 -7.15 -15.69 14.62
C VAL A 20 -7.96 -14.55 15.24
N LEU A 21 -9.23 -14.78 15.61
CA LEU A 21 -10.07 -13.77 16.25
C LEU A 21 -9.43 -13.21 17.52
N ARG A 22 -8.90 -14.08 18.39
CA ARG A 22 -8.21 -13.66 19.62
C ARG A 22 -6.94 -12.86 19.33
N CYS A 23 -6.22 -13.18 18.25
CA CYS A 23 -5.06 -12.41 17.82
C CYS A 23 -5.46 -11.02 17.31
N GLU A 24 -6.55 -10.94 16.55
CA GLU A 24 -7.10 -9.67 16.06
C GLU A 24 -7.61 -8.81 17.22
N GLU A 25 -8.28 -9.36 18.23
CA GLU A 25 -8.71 -8.62 19.44
C GLU A 25 -7.52 -7.97 20.16
N VAL A 26 -6.49 -8.77 20.48
CA VAL A 26 -5.28 -8.25 21.15
C VAL A 26 -4.54 -7.22 20.29
N PHE A 27 -4.63 -7.33 18.96
CA PHE A 27 -4.05 -6.35 18.06
C PHE A 27 -4.89 -5.07 18.01
N HIS A 28 -6.22 -5.21 17.99
CA HIS A 28 -7.18 -4.12 18.00
C HIS A 28 -7.00 -3.21 19.23
N ASP A 29 -6.85 -3.79 20.43
CA ASP A 29 -6.63 -3.01 21.66
C ASP A 29 -5.39 -2.11 21.56
N LYS A 30 -4.32 -2.61 20.93
CA LYS A 30 -3.08 -1.83 20.72
C LYS A 30 -3.28 -0.72 19.70
N ILE A 31 -4.00 -1.00 18.61
CA ILE A 31 -4.32 0.01 17.60
C ILE A 31 -5.20 1.10 18.22
N SER A 32 -6.23 0.72 18.98
CA SER A 32 -7.11 1.65 19.68
C SER A 32 -6.33 2.55 20.65
N SER A 33 -5.45 1.97 21.46
CA SER A 33 -4.58 2.75 22.37
C SER A 33 -3.66 3.71 21.61
N ALA A 34 -3.06 3.28 20.50
CA ALA A 34 -2.22 4.14 19.66
C ALA A 34 -3.04 5.27 19.01
N ALA A 35 -4.22 4.95 18.48
CA ALA A 35 -5.14 5.91 17.86
C ALA A 35 -5.59 6.97 18.87
N ALA A 36 -5.95 6.57 20.09
CA ALA A 36 -6.30 7.51 21.16
C ALA A 36 -5.15 8.49 21.43
N SER A 37 -3.91 8.00 21.55
CA SER A 37 -2.74 8.85 21.75
C SER A 37 -2.48 9.80 20.58
N ILE A 38 -2.75 9.37 19.34
CA ILE A 38 -2.59 10.21 18.14
C ILE A 38 -3.66 11.30 18.13
N LEU A 39 -4.92 10.95 18.38
CA LEU A 39 -6.03 11.90 18.41
C LEU A 39 -5.86 12.96 19.49
N MET A 40 -5.39 12.57 20.67
CA MET A 40 -5.11 13.51 21.77
C MET A 40 -4.06 14.56 21.40
N ASN A 41 -3.07 14.20 20.56
CA ASN A 41 -1.99 15.10 20.18
C ASN A 41 -2.18 15.74 18.79
N LYS A 42 -3.18 15.32 18.01
CA LYS A 42 -3.37 15.70 16.59
C LYS A 42 -3.27 17.21 16.36
N GLY A 43 -3.84 18.03 17.24
CA GLY A 43 -3.83 19.49 17.10
C GLY A 43 -2.42 20.13 17.15
N GLN A 44 -1.46 19.47 17.81
CA GLN A 44 -0.06 19.89 17.84
C GLN A 44 0.82 19.03 16.93
N LYS A 45 0.45 17.76 16.75
CA LYS A 45 1.24 16.72 16.10
C LYS A 45 0.40 15.94 15.09
N PRO A 46 0.09 16.53 13.92
CA PRO A 46 -0.73 15.88 12.91
C PRO A 46 0.01 14.73 12.19
N ILE A 47 1.33 14.61 12.35
CA ILE A 47 2.14 13.58 11.71
C ILE A 47 2.33 12.37 12.64
N VAL A 48 2.26 11.17 12.07
CA VAL A 48 2.57 9.90 12.73
C VAL A 48 3.72 9.24 11.98
N CYS A 49 4.90 9.26 12.60
CA CYS A 49 6.09 8.60 12.09
C CYS A 49 6.11 7.16 12.62
N LEU A 50 5.68 6.20 11.80
CA LEU A 50 5.65 4.79 12.16
C LEU A 50 6.92 4.11 11.65
N THR A 51 7.73 3.59 12.57
CA THR A 51 8.92 2.83 12.22
C THR A 51 8.92 1.44 12.84
N GLY A 52 9.71 0.56 12.25
CA GLY A 52 9.87 -0.79 12.73
C GLY A 52 10.76 -1.56 11.77
N PRO A 53 11.54 -2.52 12.29
CA PRO A 53 12.51 -3.19 11.46
C PRO A 53 11.78 -4.14 10.50
N SER A 54 12.28 -4.34 9.28
CA SER A 54 11.52 -5.05 8.24
C SER A 54 11.02 -6.44 8.72
N GLY A 55 9.78 -6.80 8.38
CA GLY A 55 9.07 -7.98 8.90
C GLY A 55 8.42 -7.80 10.29
N SER A 56 8.45 -6.61 10.87
CA SER A 56 7.82 -6.31 12.16
C SER A 56 6.30 -6.25 12.14
N GLY A 57 5.71 -5.95 10.97
CA GLY A 57 4.28 -5.63 10.82
C GLY A 57 3.98 -4.14 10.72
N LYS A 58 4.98 -3.29 10.41
CA LYS A 58 4.83 -1.83 10.26
C LYS A 58 3.70 -1.42 9.30
N THR A 59 3.71 -1.95 8.08
CA THR A 59 2.71 -1.65 7.04
C THR A 59 1.32 -2.13 7.46
N THR A 60 1.20 -3.32 8.04
CA THR A 60 -0.07 -3.81 8.59
C THR A 60 -0.59 -2.91 9.72
N THR A 61 0.29 -2.48 10.62
CA THR A 61 -0.06 -1.56 11.72
C THR A 61 -0.52 -0.21 11.18
N ALA A 62 0.18 0.35 10.18
CA ALA A 62 -0.19 1.61 9.53
C ALA A 62 -1.57 1.51 8.86
N MET A 63 -1.84 0.44 8.10
CA MET A 63 -3.15 0.22 7.45
C MET A 63 -4.28 0.09 8.46
N ARG A 64 -4.08 -0.69 9.54
CA ARG A 64 -5.08 -0.89 10.59
C ARG A 64 -5.33 0.38 11.39
N LEU A 65 -4.29 1.17 11.64
CA LEU A 65 -4.40 2.47 12.28
C LEU A 65 -5.14 3.47 11.39
N ARG A 66 -4.86 3.49 10.08
CA ARG A 66 -5.60 4.28 9.09
C ARG A 66 -7.08 3.93 9.12
N GLU A 67 -7.41 2.64 8.94
CA GLU A 67 -8.80 2.15 8.96
C GLU A 67 -9.52 2.56 10.26
N TYR A 68 -8.85 2.42 11.41
CA TYR A 68 -9.42 2.80 12.70
C TYR A 68 -9.72 4.30 12.80
N LEU A 69 -8.79 5.16 12.38
CA LEU A 69 -8.96 6.61 12.39
C LEU A 69 -10.03 7.08 11.39
N GLU A 70 -10.06 6.49 10.19
CA GLU A 70 -11.08 6.75 9.18
C GLU A 70 -12.48 6.39 9.68
N ASN A 71 -12.63 5.25 10.38
CA ASN A 71 -13.89 4.85 11.02
C ASN A 71 -14.37 5.82 12.11
N LEU A 72 -13.45 6.59 12.71
CA LEU A 72 -13.77 7.67 13.65
C LEU A 72 -14.04 9.01 12.95
N GLY A 73 -14.10 9.03 11.62
CA GLY A 73 -14.35 10.23 10.81
C GLY A 73 -13.12 11.11 10.61
N VAL A 74 -11.92 10.62 10.93
CA VAL A 74 -10.67 11.37 10.73
C VAL A 74 -10.12 11.09 9.35
N LYS A 75 -9.82 12.15 8.60
CA LYS A 75 -9.12 12.04 7.32
C LYS A 75 -7.68 11.60 7.56
N VAL A 76 -7.17 10.69 6.73
CA VAL A 76 -5.81 10.17 6.87
C VAL A 76 -5.13 10.12 5.51
N CYS A 77 -3.93 10.68 5.42
CA CYS A 77 -3.03 10.50 4.28
C CYS A 77 -1.92 9.53 4.71
N MET A 78 -1.81 8.39 4.04
CA MET A 78 -0.83 7.36 4.39
C MET A 78 0.25 7.24 3.32
N LEU A 79 1.51 7.45 3.72
CA LEU A 79 2.69 7.37 2.87
C LEU A 79 3.59 6.21 3.31
N SER A 80 4.25 5.58 2.35
CA SER A 80 5.33 4.62 2.60
C SER A 80 6.65 5.25 2.20
N MET A 81 7.57 5.39 3.16
CA MET A 81 8.96 5.83 2.92
C MET A 81 9.63 4.97 1.84
N ASP A 82 9.24 3.70 1.73
CA ASP A 82 9.80 2.76 0.77
C ASP A 82 9.57 3.22 -0.69
N ASN A 83 8.66 4.16 -0.95
CA ASN A 83 8.47 4.78 -2.26
C ASN A 83 9.47 5.90 -2.59
N PHE A 84 10.18 6.42 -1.59
CA PHE A 84 11.09 7.55 -1.70
C PHE A 84 12.56 7.08 -1.78
N PHE A 85 12.81 5.80 -2.07
CA PHE A 85 14.18 5.35 -2.34
C PHE A 85 14.75 6.04 -3.58
N LEU A 86 16.03 6.38 -3.50
CA LEU A 86 16.80 6.88 -4.63
C LEU A 86 16.94 5.78 -5.70
N PRO A 87 16.87 6.15 -6.99
CA PRO A 87 17.30 5.30 -8.09
C PRO A 87 18.70 4.73 -7.86
N LEU A 88 18.97 3.51 -8.33
CA LEU A 88 20.24 2.80 -8.04
C LEU A 88 21.48 3.58 -8.46
N ASP A 89 21.40 4.31 -9.56
CA ASP A 89 22.46 5.16 -10.11
C ASP A 89 22.69 6.46 -9.32
N GLN A 90 21.73 6.86 -8.48
CA GLN A 90 21.80 8.08 -7.66
C GLN A 90 22.14 7.80 -6.20
N ARG A 91 22.33 6.53 -5.83
CA ARG A 91 22.69 6.17 -4.46
C ARG A 91 24.13 6.56 -4.14
N PRO A 92 24.40 7.01 -2.90
CA PRO A 92 25.76 7.30 -2.48
C PRO A 92 26.65 6.06 -2.61
N PRO A 93 27.84 6.15 -3.24
CA PRO A 93 28.75 5.02 -3.41
C PRO A 93 29.16 4.35 -2.08
N GLU A 94 29.20 5.14 -1.00
CA GLU A 94 29.52 4.70 0.35
C GLU A 94 28.37 3.91 1.03
N ALA A 95 27.15 3.97 0.51
CA ALA A 95 26.00 3.25 1.04
C ALA A 95 25.97 1.81 0.49
N SER A 96 26.83 0.94 1.05
CA SER A 96 26.84 -0.48 0.71
C SER A 96 25.58 -1.22 1.18
N ASP A 97 24.87 -0.66 2.17
CA ASP A 97 23.63 -1.21 2.71
C ASP A 97 22.40 -0.68 1.95
N TRP A 98 21.60 -1.61 1.43
CA TRP A 98 20.32 -1.35 0.78
C TRP A 98 19.31 -0.69 1.72
N GLU A 99 19.40 -0.97 3.01
CA GLU A 99 18.57 -0.37 4.05
C GLU A 99 19.24 0.88 4.65
N SER A 100 20.20 1.54 3.99
CA SER A 100 20.77 2.79 4.50
C SER A 100 19.77 3.96 4.46
N PRO A 101 19.69 4.81 5.50
CA PRO A 101 18.85 6.03 5.48
C PRO A 101 19.33 7.07 4.46
N TYR A 102 20.53 6.92 3.89
CA TYR A 102 21.05 7.76 2.81
C TYR A 102 20.55 7.32 1.43
N CYS A 103 19.99 6.12 1.32
CA CYS A 103 19.38 5.65 0.08
C CYS A 103 17.95 6.20 -0.11
N VAL A 104 17.43 7.00 0.82
CA VAL A 104 16.10 7.60 0.76
C VAL A 104 16.23 9.08 0.40
N ASN A 105 15.41 9.56 -0.53
CA ASN A 105 15.22 10.97 -0.80
C ASN A 105 14.41 11.61 0.34
N ARG A 106 15.10 11.95 1.42
CA ARG A 106 14.50 12.48 2.66
C ARG A 106 13.87 13.85 2.45
N ASP A 107 14.49 14.68 1.62
CA ASP A 107 14.03 16.04 1.36
C ASP A 107 12.69 16.00 0.63
N LEU A 108 12.58 15.18 -0.42
CA LEU A 108 11.30 14.95 -1.12
C LEU A 108 10.23 14.35 -0.20
N LEU A 109 10.60 13.39 0.66
CA LEU A 109 9.67 12.79 1.62
C LEU A 109 9.08 13.84 2.58
N ILE A 110 9.92 14.71 3.12
CA ILE A 110 9.50 15.74 4.08
C ILE A 110 8.67 16.82 3.36
N GLU A 111 9.10 17.25 2.18
CA GLU A 111 8.37 18.20 1.34
C GLU A 111 6.96 17.67 1.03
N ASP A 112 6.83 16.43 0.55
CA ASP A 112 5.53 15.85 0.21
C ASP A 112 4.63 15.69 1.45
N ILE A 113 5.20 15.41 2.63
CA ILE A 113 4.44 15.38 3.89
C ILE A 113 3.85 16.75 4.19
N HIS A 114 4.65 17.83 4.11
CA HIS A 114 4.17 19.19 4.38
C HIS A 114 3.14 19.65 3.36
N ARG A 115 3.36 19.38 2.06
CA ARG A 115 2.39 19.71 1.01
C ARG A 115 1.04 19.00 1.20
N LEU A 116 1.05 17.73 1.64
CA LEU A 116 -0.18 17.03 1.99
C LEU A 116 -0.87 17.62 3.22
N MET A 117 -0.11 18.08 4.22
CA MET A 117 -0.67 18.80 5.36
C MET A 117 -1.28 20.14 4.97
N ASP A 118 -0.72 20.83 3.98
CA ASP A 118 -1.26 22.10 3.49
C ASP A 118 -2.51 21.93 2.62
N GLY A 119 -2.91 20.69 2.33
CA GLY A 119 -4.09 20.38 1.53
C GLY A 119 -3.83 20.34 0.03
N GLU A 120 -2.57 20.22 -0.40
CA GLU A 120 -2.21 20.19 -1.82
C GLU A 120 -2.46 18.82 -2.46
N LEU A 121 -2.64 18.83 -3.78
CA LEU A 121 -2.56 17.61 -4.59
C LEU A 121 -1.08 17.31 -4.86
N VAL A 122 -0.61 16.17 -4.36
CA VAL A 122 0.80 15.75 -4.47
C VAL A 122 0.90 14.49 -5.32
N GLU A 123 1.85 14.48 -6.26
CA GLU A 123 2.19 13.29 -7.04
C GLU A 123 3.26 12.47 -6.32
N LEU A 124 2.82 11.49 -5.52
CA LEU A 124 3.74 10.68 -4.73
C LEU A 124 4.47 9.67 -5.61
N PRO A 125 5.79 9.49 -5.47
CA PRO A 125 6.51 8.48 -6.22
C PRO A 125 6.04 7.07 -5.87
N VAL A 126 6.22 6.15 -6.80
CA VAL A 126 6.05 4.71 -6.58
C VAL A 126 7.37 4.05 -6.96
N TYR A 127 8.05 3.42 -6.00
CA TYR A 127 9.34 2.79 -6.26
C TYR A 127 9.14 1.38 -6.82
N ASP A 128 9.74 1.09 -7.98
CA ASP A 128 9.82 -0.25 -8.53
C ASP A 128 11.13 -0.91 -8.11
N PHE A 129 11.03 -1.79 -7.12
CA PHE A 129 12.18 -2.56 -6.60
C PHE A 129 12.83 -3.49 -7.64
N LYS A 130 12.13 -3.87 -8.71
CA LYS A 130 12.73 -4.68 -9.79
C LYS A 130 13.54 -3.83 -10.74
N ALA A 131 12.98 -2.67 -11.11
CA ALA A 131 13.65 -1.74 -12.01
C ALA A 131 14.76 -0.96 -11.29
N GLY A 132 14.69 -0.87 -9.95
CA GLY A 132 15.66 -0.14 -9.15
C GLY A 132 15.49 1.38 -9.22
N GLY A 133 14.26 1.86 -9.39
CA GLY A 133 14.00 3.29 -9.56
C GLY A 133 12.53 3.64 -9.43
N VAL A 134 12.19 4.90 -9.73
CA VAL A 134 10.82 5.39 -9.71
C VAL A 134 10.06 4.76 -10.88
N GLY A 135 9.08 3.91 -10.57
CA GLY A 135 8.23 3.22 -11.54
C GLY A 135 7.00 4.03 -11.98
N GLY A 136 6.75 5.18 -11.36
CA GLY A 136 5.67 6.08 -11.68
C GLY A 136 5.29 6.97 -10.51
N TYR A 137 4.20 7.70 -10.66
CA TYR A 137 3.65 8.58 -9.64
C TYR A 137 2.17 8.27 -9.40
N LYS A 138 1.72 8.48 -8.16
CA LYS A 138 0.33 8.32 -7.76
C LYS A 138 -0.16 9.61 -7.11
N PRO A 139 -1.20 10.25 -7.66
CA PRO A 139 -1.76 11.45 -7.06
C PRO A 139 -2.40 11.12 -5.71
N MET A 140 -2.19 11.99 -4.72
CA MET A 140 -2.84 11.97 -3.42
C MET A 140 -3.26 13.39 -3.07
N GLN A 141 -4.55 13.54 -2.76
CA GLN A 141 -5.09 14.79 -2.27
C GLN A 141 -4.81 14.90 -0.76
N GLY A 142 -4.10 15.95 -0.36
CA GLY A 142 -3.89 16.33 1.03
C GLY A 142 -5.14 16.98 1.65
N ASP A 143 -5.08 17.19 2.96
CA ASP A 143 -6.12 17.91 3.71
C ASP A 143 -5.55 18.51 5.00
N LYS A 144 -5.93 19.76 5.31
CA LYS A 144 -5.44 20.48 6.50
C LYS A 144 -5.89 19.86 7.82
N ASP A 145 -6.98 19.11 7.79
CA ASP A 145 -7.50 18.38 8.95
C ASP A 145 -7.09 16.89 8.94
N ALA A 146 -6.24 16.45 7.99
CA ALA A 146 -5.80 15.06 7.95
C ALA A 146 -4.71 14.75 8.97
N VAL A 147 -4.67 13.49 9.40
CA VAL A 147 -3.50 12.89 10.03
C VAL A 147 -2.60 12.31 8.93
N ILE A 148 -1.32 12.66 8.93
CA ILE A 148 -0.35 12.08 8.01
C ILE A 148 0.30 10.88 8.67
N ILE A 149 0.09 9.68 8.15
CA ILE A 149 0.79 8.47 8.60
C ILE A 149 1.91 8.16 7.61
N ALA A 150 3.16 8.40 8.02
CA ALA A 150 4.33 8.01 7.25
C ALA A 150 4.96 6.76 7.89
N GLU A 151 5.02 5.65 7.14
CA GLU A 151 5.60 4.38 7.60
C GLU A 151 6.91 4.07 6.88
N GLY A 152 7.91 3.57 7.61
CA GLY A 152 9.21 3.26 7.02
C GLY A 152 10.22 2.72 8.02
N ILE A 153 11.25 2.04 7.54
CA ILE A 153 12.31 1.52 8.41
C ILE A 153 13.15 2.61 9.10
N HIS A 154 13.12 3.85 8.59
CA HIS A 154 13.89 4.99 9.13
C HIS A 154 13.04 6.19 9.58
N MET A 155 11.72 6.07 9.71
CA MET A 155 10.88 7.24 10.05
C MET A 155 11.24 7.90 11.39
N LEU A 156 11.85 7.17 12.33
CA LEU A 156 12.37 7.72 13.59
C LEU A 156 13.89 7.91 13.60
N ASN A 157 14.55 7.78 12.45
CA ASN A 157 15.97 8.06 12.32
C ASN A 157 16.19 9.58 12.50
N PRO A 158 17.17 10.04 13.30
CA PRO A 158 17.42 11.46 13.52
C PRO A 158 17.54 12.29 12.23
N LEU A 159 18.10 11.73 11.16
CA LEU A 159 18.24 12.41 9.87
C LEU A 159 16.91 12.85 9.24
N ILE A 160 15.80 12.20 9.61
CA ILE A 160 14.46 12.46 9.11
C ILE A 160 13.59 13.03 10.23
N PHE A 161 13.57 12.34 11.37
CA PHE A 161 12.66 12.63 12.47
C PHE A 161 12.96 13.96 13.16
N ASP A 162 14.21 14.43 13.18
CA ASP A 162 14.53 15.69 13.86
C ASP A 162 13.86 16.90 13.19
N GLN A 163 13.65 16.82 11.87
CA GLN A 163 12.93 17.84 11.10
C GLN A 163 11.42 17.84 11.41
N LEU A 164 10.86 16.68 11.79
CA LEU A 164 9.44 16.50 12.08
C LEU A 164 9.12 16.47 13.59
N ARG A 165 10.13 16.53 14.46
CA ARG A 165 10.01 16.19 15.89
C ARG A 165 8.97 17.01 16.65
N SER A 166 8.82 18.28 16.28
CA SER A 166 7.84 19.21 16.89
C SER A 166 6.40 18.86 16.55
N GLU A 167 6.17 18.28 15.38
CA GLU A 167 4.84 18.07 14.76
C GLU A 167 4.51 16.57 14.54
N ALA A 168 5.41 15.67 14.95
CA ALA A 168 5.23 14.24 14.79
C ALA A 168 5.09 13.49 16.13
N THR A 169 4.21 12.51 16.11
CA THR A 169 4.11 11.42 17.08
C THR A 169 4.86 10.21 16.54
N GLY A 170 5.88 9.75 17.27
CA GLY A 170 6.66 8.58 16.87
C GLY A 170 6.02 7.28 17.36
N VAL A 171 5.86 6.30 16.46
CA VAL A 171 5.34 4.96 16.77
C VAL A 171 6.37 3.92 16.39
N TYR A 172 6.79 3.09 17.34
CA TYR A 172 7.74 2.00 17.11
C TYR A 172 7.06 0.62 17.15
N VAL A 173 7.04 -0.06 16.02
CA VAL A 173 6.47 -1.41 15.86
C VAL A 173 7.58 -2.45 15.97
N ALA A 174 7.63 -3.14 17.11
CA ALA A 174 8.57 -4.24 17.33
C ALA A 174 7.88 -5.54 17.78
N PRO A 175 8.09 -6.65 17.08
CA PRO A 175 7.79 -7.96 17.63
C PRO A 175 8.81 -8.21 18.76
N ARG A 176 8.36 -8.16 20.02
CA ARG A 176 9.20 -8.51 21.19
C ARG A 176 8.90 -9.91 21.73
N THR A 177 7.99 -10.62 21.07
CA THR A 177 7.53 -11.94 21.50
C THR A 177 8.60 -12.99 21.25
N ARG A 178 8.90 -13.79 22.28
CA ARG A 178 9.74 -14.98 22.17
C ARG A 178 8.86 -16.22 22.17
N ILE A 179 9.20 -17.22 21.36
CA ILE A 179 8.49 -18.51 21.34
C ILE A 179 9.41 -19.58 21.93
N ILE A 180 8.95 -20.30 22.95
CA ILE A 180 9.65 -21.46 23.50
C ILE A 180 9.15 -22.70 22.76
N THR A 181 10.07 -23.57 22.33
CA THR A 181 9.75 -24.83 21.66
C THR A 181 10.00 -26.04 22.56
N HIS A 182 9.61 -27.25 22.13
CA HIS A 182 9.59 -28.51 22.91
C HIS A 182 10.94 -29.04 23.48
N LYS A 183 12.00 -28.22 23.53
CA LYS A 183 13.32 -28.54 24.10
C LYS A 183 13.98 -27.29 24.72
N ASP A 184 13.17 -26.40 25.30
CA ASP A 184 13.58 -25.10 25.84
C ASP A 184 14.35 -24.19 24.86
N ARG A 185 14.22 -24.46 23.55
CA ARG A 185 14.82 -23.61 22.52
C ARG A 185 13.95 -22.38 22.31
N ILE A 186 14.58 -21.22 22.39
CA ILE A 186 13.94 -19.92 22.22
C ILE A 186 14.07 -19.48 20.76
N VAL A 187 12.93 -19.38 20.08
CA VAL A 187 12.83 -18.66 18.80
C VAL A 187 12.84 -17.17 19.13
N ARG A 188 13.89 -16.50 18.66
CA ARG A 188 14.08 -15.06 18.88
C ARG A 188 13.26 -14.24 17.89
N PRO A 189 12.93 -12.97 18.22
CA PRO A 189 12.14 -12.13 17.32
C PRO A 189 12.76 -11.93 15.94
N GLU A 190 14.09 -11.92 15.83
CA GLU A 190 14.81 -11.78 14.57
C GLU A 190 14.52 -12.98 13.65
N GLN A 191 14.49 -14.19 14.20
CA GLN A 191 14.17 -15.41 13.46
C GLN A 191 12.69 -15.41 13.00
N LEU A 192 11.78 -14.95 13.86
CA LEU A 192 10.37 -14.78 13.49
C LEU A 192 10.20 -13.78 12.34
N ARG A 193 10.94 -12.67 12.36
CA ARG A 193 10.93 -11.67 11.28
C ARG A 193 11.46 -12.25 9.97
N VAL A 194 12.53 -13.04 10.01
CA VAL A 194 13.05 -13.75 8.82
C VAL A 194 11.99 -14.69 8.25
N ALA A 195 11.37 -15.52 9.09
CA ALA A 195 10.31 -16.43 8.64
C ALA A 195 9.14 -15.67 7.99
N ARG A 196 8.68 -14.56 8.59
CA ARG A 196 7.63 -13.71 8.01
C ARG A 196 8.02 -13.12 6.65
N ARG A 197 9.28 -12.66 6.50
CA ARG A 197 9.79 -12.18 5.21
C ARG A 197 9.74 -13.28 4.16
N MET A 198 10.25 -14.47 4.48
CA MET A 198 10.24 -15.61 3.56
C MET A 198 8.82 -15.98 3.11
N ILE A 199 7.86 -16.03 4.04
CA ILE A 199 6.45 -16.32 3.72
C ILE A 199 5.85 -15.24 2.80
N ARG A 200 6.07 -13.97 3.13
CA ARG A 200 5.58 -12.85 2.31
C ARG A 200 6.17 -12.88 0.91
N ASP A 201 7.48 -13.08 0.79
CA ASP A 201 8.18 -13.08 -0.49
C ASP A 201 7.74 -14.28 -1.35
N TYR A 202 7.51 -15.45 -0.71
CA TYR A 202 6.91 -16.62 -1.35
C TYR A 202 5.49 -16.34 -1.87
N GLN A 203 4.63 -15.70 -1.08
CA GLN A 203 3.27 -15.34 -1.50
C GLN A 203 3.26 -14.31 -2.64
N ALA A 204 4.14 -13.31 -2.59
CA ALA A 204 4.30 -12.32 -3.65
C ALA A 204 4.77 -12.95 -4.97
N ALA A 205 5.60 -14.00 -4.89
CA ALA A 205 6.00 -14.80 -6.05
C ALA A 205 4.86 -15.73 -6.54
N ALA A 206 4.11 -16.35 -5.64
CA ALA A 206 3.02 -17.28 -5.98
C ALA A 206 1.82 -16.57 -6.65
N ILE A 207 1.43 -15.38 -6.18
CA ILE A 207 0.40 -14.55 -6.82
C ILE A 207 0.81 -14.18 -8.26
N ARG A 208 2.12 -14.14 -8.55
CA ARG A 208 2.67 -13.81 -9.87
C ARG A 208 2.67 -14.98 -10.85
N CYS A 209 2.56 -16.23 -10.39
CA CYS A 209 2.41 -17.40 -11.26
C CYS A 209 0.95 -17.65 -11.70
N VAL A 210 -0.04 -17.07 -11.02
CA VAL A 210 -1.47 -17.24 -11.36
C VAL A 210 -1.96 -16.04 -12.20
N ARG A 211 -1.38 -15.88 -13.39
CA ARG A 211 -1.88 -15.27 -14.65
C ARG A 211 -0.66 -14.87 -15.49
N PRO A 212 -0.48 -15.47 -16.68
CA PRO A 212 -1.44 -15.31 -17.77
C PRO A 212 -1.84 -16.66 -18.37
N SER A 213 -3.08 -17.10 -18.10
CA SER A 213 -3.75 -18.00 -19.04
C SER A 213 -4.44 -17.12 -20.08
N SER A 214 -3.91 -17.18 -21.30
CA SER A 214 -4.54 -16.69 -22.51
C SER A 214 -6.00 -17.15 -22.57
N ALA A 215 -6.94 -16.25 -22.32
CA ALA A 215 -8.31 -16.46 -22.77
C ALA A 215 -8.28 -16.51 -24.31
N PRO A 216 -8.78 -17.58 -24.95
CA PRO A 216 -8.88 -17.60 -26.40
C PRO A 216 -9.87 -16.51 -26.82
N ARG A 217 -9.42 -15.63 -27.73
CA ARG A 217 -10.30 -14.72 -28.46
C ARG A 217 -11.29 -15.58 -29.22
N VAL A 218 -12.56 -15.56 -28.82
CA VAL A 218 -13.65 -16.01 -29.69
C VAL A 218 -13.75 -14.98 -30.81
N SER A 219 -13.06 -15.25 -31.92
CA SER A 219 -13.32 -14.60 -33.19
C SER A 219 -14.64 -15.16 -33.72
N THR A 220 -15.73 -14.40 -33.60
CA THR A 220 -16.92 -14.64 -34.43
C THR A 220 -16.58 -14.20 -35.86
N ALA A 221 -15.94 -15.08 -36.62
CA ALA A 221 -15.90 -15.02 -38.07
C ALA A 221 -17.22 -15.60 -38.57
N ALA A 222 -18.11 -14.73 -39.04
CA ALA A 222 -19.28 -15.14 -39.81
C ALA A 222 -18.80 -15.65 -41.18
N SER A 223 -18.71 -16.98 -41.31
CA SER A 223 -18.47 -17.64 -42.59
C SER A 223 -19.81 -17.91 -43.29
N SER A 224 -19.98 -17.20 -44.41
CA SER A 224 -20.45 -17.72 -45.70
C SER A 224 -21.70 -18.60 -45.75
N THR A 225 -22.78 -18.00 -46.27
CA THR A 225 -23.53 -18.46 -47.45
C THR A 225 -23.62 -19.97 -47.71
N THR A 226 -24.80 -20.52 -47.41
CA THR A 226 -25.39 -21.61 -48.20
C THR A 226 -26.74 -21.12 -48.73
N SER A 227 -26.88 -21.10 -50.05
CA SER A 227 -28.11 -20.78 -50.75
C SER A 227 -29.13 -21.91 -50.65
N CYS A 228 -30.40 -21.61 -50.42
CA CYS A 228 -31.49 -22.24 -51.18
C CYS A 228 -32.81 -21.45 -51.08
N ARG A 229 -33.15 -20.80 -52.20
CA ARG A 229 -34.49 -20.62 -52.80
C ARG A 229 -35.73 -20.93 -51.91
N THR A 230 -36.62 -19.94 -51.72
CA THR A 230 -37.91 -19.83 -52.43
C THR A 230 -38.81 -18.66 -51.95
N SER A 231 -39.04 -17.72 -52.87
CA SER A 231 -40.35 -17.13 -53.26
C SER A 231 -41.12 -16.12 -52.36
N ARG A 232 -41.61 -15.08 -53.07
CA ARG A 232 -42.74 -14.15 -52.79
C ARG A 232 -42.43 -13.01 -51.79
N THR A 233 -42.73 -11.73 -52.01
CA THR A 233 -43.56 -11.02 -53.01
C THR A 233 -43.25 -9.51 -52.97
N ARG A 234 -43.33 -8.87 -54.16
CA ARG A 234 -43.59 -7.46 -54.53
C ARG A 234 -43.74 -6.35 -53.45
N ALA A 235 -43.08 -5.21 -53.68
CA ALA A 235 -43.63 -3.91 -54.14
C ALA A 235 -42.57 -2.80 -53.93
N SER A 236 -41.95 -2.22 -54.97
CA SER A 236 -42.29 -0.89 -55.56
C SER A 236 -42.73 0.13 -54.50
N THR A 237 -42.11 1.31 -54.33
CA THR A 237 -42.04 2.41 -55.33
C THR A 237 -41.07 3.51 -54.85
N SER A 238 -40.35 4.11 -55.81
CA SER A 238 -40.07 5.55 -56.05
C SER A 238 -40.09 6.55 -54.86
N THR A 239 -39.25 7.58 -54.75
CA THR A 239 -38.59 8.45 -55.74
C THR A 239 -37.75 9.48 -54.97
N ARG A 240 -36.65 9.96 -55.60
CA ARG A 240 -36.16 11.38 -55.69
C ARG A 240 -36.42 12.35 -54.51
N SER A 241 -35.53 13.25 -54.11
CA SER A 241 -34.26 13.77 -54.65
C SER A 241 -33.83 14.97 -53.79
N THR A 242 -32.51 15.23 -53.71
CA THR A 242 -31.84 16.57 -53.75
C THR A 242 -32.21 17.59 -52.63
N THR A 243 -31.33 18.38 -52.00
CA THR A 243 -30.01 18.93 -52.35
C THR A 243 -29.51 19.78 -51.16
N THR A 244 -28.18 19.81 -50.92
CA THR A 244 -27.28 20.96 -50.57
C THR A 244 -27.75 22.05 -49.58
N SER A 245 -26.95 22.68 -48.72
CA SER A 245 -25.49 22.78 -48.52
C SER A 245 -25.20 23.78 -47.38
N ARG A 246 -24.02 23.65 -46.72
CA ARG A 246 -23.05 24.71 -46.27
C ARG A 246 -23.57 25.90 -45.41
N ALA A 247 -22.82 26.56 -44.52
CA ALA A 247 -21.47 26.46 -43.96
C ALA A 247 -21.31 27.58 -42.90
N SER A 248 -20.36 27.39 -41.96
CA SER A 248 -19.51 28.40 -41.26
C SER A 248 -20.17 29.57 -40.51
N SER A 249 -19.72 29.98 -39.32
CA SER A 249 -18.40 30.53 -38.98
C SER A 249 -18.44 31.01 -37.49
N ARG A 250 -17.37 30.77 -36.71
CA ARG A 250 -16.41 31.72 -36.07
C ARG A 250 -16.93 32.78 -35.08
N GLY A 251 -16.14 32.94 -34.00
CA GLY A 251 -16.04 34.08 -33.08
C GLY A 251 -16.13 33.61 -31.62
N ILE A 252 -15.22 33.89 -30.68
CA ILE A 252 -14.02 34.74 -30.55
C ILE A 252 -13.07 33.99 -29.60
#